data_AF-A0A401IJ40-F1
#
_entry.id   AF-A0A401IJ40-F1
#
_cell.length_a   1.000
_cell.length_b   1.000
_cell.length_c   1.000
_cell.angle_alpha   90.00
_cell.angle_beta   90.00
_cell.angle_gamma   90.00
#
_symmetry.space_group_name_H-M   'P 1'
#
loop_
_entity.id
_entity.type
_entity.pdbx_description
1 polymer ?
#
loop_
_entity_poly.entity_id
_entity_poly.type
_entity_poly.pdbx_seq_one_letter_code
_entity_poly.pdbx_strand_id
1 'polypeptide(L)' 'MKILDPNQSYTFSKIFELKAEIDELVADFGYTFSRKKLNLPQYQGNLDRLEQLCDRITEILPNVSLSTPNS' A
#
# COMPACT_ATOMS: atom_id res chain seq x y z
N MET A 1 3.89 25.20 5.14
CA MET A 1 3.94 25.31 3.67
C MET A 1 2.76 24.53 3.16
N LYS A 2 1.84 25.13 2.38
CA LYS A 2 0.69 24.39 1.81
C LYS A 2 1.13 23.65 0.56
N ILE A 3 0.79 22.36 0.47
CA ILE A 3 1.20 21.48 -0.64
C ILE A 3 0.03 21.31 -1.61
N LEU A 4 -1.21 21.41 -1.11
CA LEU A 4 -2.41 21.27 -1.91
C LEU A 4 -3.14 22.60 -2.07
N ASP A 5 -3.60 22.85 -3.29
CA ASP A 5 -4.53 23.93 -3.60
C ASP A 5 -5.97 23.46 -3.39
N PRO A 6 -6.74 24.06 -2.45
CA PRO A 6 -8.13 23.69 -2.20
C PRO A 6 -9.06 23.85 -3.42
N ASN A 7 -8.69 24.66 -4.40
CA ASN A 7 -9.48 24.89 -5.62
C ASN A 7 -9.14 23.90 -6.75
N GLN A 8 -8.17 23.03 -6.52
CA GLN A 8 -7.74 22.03 -7.49
C GLN A 8 -8.24 20.64 -7.09
N SER A 9 -8.83 19.93 -8.05
CA SER A 9 -9.10 18.49 -7.90
C SER A 9 -7.82 17.69 -8.19
N TYR A 10 -7.49 16.76 -7.29
CA TYR A 10 -6.33 15.90 -7.40
C TYR A 10 -6.77 14.46 -7.63
N THR A 11 -6.32 13.87 -8.74
CA THR A 11 -6.38 12.42 -8.96
C THR A 11 -5.19 11.74 -8.28
N PHE A 12 -5.28 10.43 -8.07
CA PHE A 12 -4.19 9.65 -7.47
C PHE A 12 -2.85 9.85 -8.19
N SER A 13 -2.84 9.81 -9.53
CA SER A 13 -1.64 10.04 -10.34
C SER A 13 -1.03 11.43 -10.10
N LYS A 14 -1.88 12.47 -10.00
CA LYS A 14 -1.43 13.84 -9.79
C LYS A 14 -0.81 14.04 -8.40
N ILE A 15 -1.29 13.31 -7.39
CA ILE A 15 -0.70 13.32 -6.04
C ILE A 15 0.73 12.72 -6.07
N PHE A 16 0.96 11.66 -6.84
CA PHE A 16 2.29 11.08 -7.01
C PHE A 16 3.29 12.03 -7.69
N GLU A 17 2.81 12.87 -8.62
CA GLU A 17 3.64 13.86 -9.32
C GLU A 17 4.09 15.01 -8.40
N LEU A 18 3.40 15.26 -7.28
CA LEU A 18 3.77 16.32 -6.33
C LEU A 18 5.12 16.06 -5.66
N LYS A 19 5.63 14.81 -5.69
CA LYS A 19 6.87 14.39 -5.04
C LYS A 19 6.98 14.84 -3.57
N ALA A 20 5.83 15.08 -2.95
CA ALA A 20 5.73 15.42 -1.55
C ALA A 20 5.77 14.13 -0.72
N GLU A 21 6.44 14.17 0.41
CA GLU A 21 6.38 13.06 1.36
C GLU A 21 4.96 12.96 1.92
N ILE A 22 4.49 11.73 2.17
CA ILE A 22 3.14 11.47 2.68
C ILE A 22 2.88 12.25 3.98
N ASP A 23 3.90 12.34 4.83
CA ASP A 23 3.85 13.02 6.12
C ASP A 23 3.57 14.51 5.96
N GLU A 24 4.10 15.13 4.90
CA GLU A 24 3.87 16.53 4.59
C GLU A 24 2.48 16.75 3.98
N LEU A 25 2.04 15.83 3.12
CA LEU A 25 0.72 15.86 2.50
C LEU A 25 -0.40 15.81 3.54
N VAL A 26 -0.31 14.89 4.50
CA VAL A 26 -1.35 14.73 5.53
C VAL A 26 -1.33 15.86 6.57
N ALA A 27 -0.17 16.49 6.79
CA ALA A 27 -0.04 17.66 7.65
C ALA A 27 -0.81 18.88 7.12
N ASP A 28 -0.95 19.04 5.80
CA ASP A 28 -1.74 20.12 5.19
C ASP A 28 -3.24 20.00 5.51
N PHE A 29 -3.68 18.79 5.86
CA PHE A 29 -5.04 18.50 6.33
C PHE A 29 -5.16 18.47 7.86
N GLY A 30 -4.09 18.80 8.60
CA GLY A 30 -4.07 18.74 10.06
C GLY A 30 -3.94 17.34 10.65
N TYR A 31 -3.56 16.34 9.84
CA TYR A 31 -3.28 14.98 10.30
C TYR A 31 -1.78 14.77 10.49
N THR A 32 -1.43 13.80 11.33
CA THR A 32 -0.05 13.37 11.53
C THR A 32 0.11 11.93 11.04
N PHE A 33 1.13 11.67 10.24
CA PHE A 33 1.50 10.31 9.88
C PHE A 33 2.31 9.65 11.00
N SER A 34 2.03 8.38 11.29
CA SER A 34 2.77 7.62 12.29
C SER A 34 2.98 6.19 11.79
N ARG A 35 4.24 5.76 11.73
CA ARG A 35 4.59 4.35 11.51
C ARG A 35 4.66 3.64 12.85
N LYS A 36 3.77 2.67 13.06
CA LYS A 36 3.79 1.81 14.24
C LYS A 36 4.02 0.38 13.82
N LYS A 37 4.96 -0.31 14.48
CA LYS A 37 5.10 -1.75 14.35
C LYS A 37 3.94 -2.39 15.10
N LEU A 38 3.02 -3.00 14.36
CA LEU A 38 1.92 -3.77 14.94
C LEU A 38 2.38 -5.19 15.20
N ASN A 39 2.25 -5.64 16.45
CA ASN A 39 2.32 -7.06 16.77
C ASN A 39 0.92 -7.63 16.57
N LEU A 40 0.62 -8.03 15.33
CA LEU A 40 -0.66 -8.64 15.02
C LEU A 40 -0.73 -10.01 15.70
N PRO A 41 -1.83 -10.32 16.43
CA PRO A 41 -2.00 -11.64 17.00
C PRO A 41 -2.07 -12.68 15.88
N GLN A 42 -1.43 -13.83 16.10
CA GLN A 42 -1.53 -14.92 15.16
C GLN A 42 -2.96 -15.47 15.17
N TYR A 43 -3.60 -15.50 14.01
CA TYR A 43 -4.89 -16.15 13.86
C TYR A 43 -4.72 -17.66 14.05
N GLN A 44 -5.46 -18.24 14.99
CA GLN A 44 -5.41 -19.68 15.33
C GLN A 44 -6.62 -20.48 14.82
N GLY A 45 -7.56 -19.84 14.12
CA GLY A 45 -8.71 -20.53 13.54
C GLY A 45 -8.32 -21.32 12.29
N ASN A 46 -9.25 -22.13 11.79
CA ASN A 46 -9.12 -22.70 10.45
C ASN A 46 -9.27 -21.57 9.42
N LEU A 47 -8.41 -21.59 8.41
CA LEU A 47 -8.55 -20.74 7.24
C LEU A 47 -9.12 -21.60 6.11
N ASP A 48 -10.45 -21.63 6.02
CA ASP A 48 -11.21 -22.52 5.12
C ASP A 48 -10.87 -22.36 3.62
N ARG A 49 -10.12 -21.31 3.26
CA ARG A 49 -9.76 -20.97 1.88
C ARG A 49 -8.26 -20.97 1.60
N LEU A 50 -7.43 -21.48 2.54
CA LEU A 50 -5.98 -21.53 2.33
C LEU A 50 -5.63 -22.36 1.10
N GLU A 51 -6.26 -23.51 0.93
CA GLU A 51 -6.03 -24.41 -0.20
C GLU A 51 -6.41 -23.73 -1.53
N GLN A 52 -7.61 -23.17 -1.60
CA GLN A 52 -8.09 -22.40 -2.77
C GLN A 52 -7.20 -21.20 -3.10
N LEU A 53 -6.63 -20.54 -2.09
CA LEU A 53 -5.69 -19.43 -2.28
C LEU A 53 -4.35 -19.94 -2.82
N CYS A 54 -3.82 -21.03 -2.28
CA CYS A 54 -2.61 -21.69 -2.76
C CYS A 54 -2.76 -22.15 -4.22
N ASP A 55 -3.90 -22.75 -4.57
CA ASP A 55 -4.19 -23.19 -5.93
C ASP A 55 -4.21 -22.01 -6.90
N ARG A 56 -4.90 -20.92 -6.54
CA ARG A 56 -4.94 -19.70 -7.37
C ARG A 56 -3.57 -19.05 -7.52
N ILE A 57 -2.77 -19.00 -6.45
CA ILE A 57 -1.40 -18.47 -6.51
C ILE A 57 -0.54 -19.35 -7.44
N THR A 58 -0.67 -20.67 -7.33
CA THR A 58 0.07 -21.64 -8.15
C THR A 58 -0.35 -21.58 -9.62
N GLU A 59 -1.63 -21.36 -9.91
CA GLU A 59 -2.18 -21.20 -11.26
C GLU A 59 -1.65 -19.93 -11.94
N ILE A 60 -1.54 -18.81 -11.21
CA ILE A 60 -1.05 -17.55 -11.79
C ILE A 60 0.48 -17.48 -11.81
N LEU A 61 1.19 -18.26 -11.00
CA LEU A 61 2.65 -18.24 -10.86
C LEU A 61 3.40 -18.34 -12.21
N PRO A 62 3.03 -19.23 -13.15
CA PRO A 62 3.69 -19.34 -14.45
C PRO A 62 3.54 -18.08 -15.33
N ASN A 63 2.51 -17.28 -15.06
CA ASN A 63 2.22 -16.04 -15.79
C ASN A 63 2.85 -14.80 -15.15
N VAL A 64 3.54 -14.97 -14.01
CA VAL A 64 4.22 -13.89 -13.30
C VAL A 64 5.73 -14.13 -13.38
N SER A 65 6.46 -13.19 -13.97
CA SER A 65 7.92 -13.20 -13.92
C SER A 65 8.38 -12.96 -12.49
N LEU A 66 8.82 -14.02 -11.80
CA LEU A 66 9.39 -13.95 -10.44
C LEU A 66 10.83 -13.42 -10.42
N SER A 67 11.27 -12.72 -11.47
CA SER A 67 12.59 -12.10 -11.54
C SER A 67 12.71 -11.04 -10.45
N THR A 68 13.29 -11.41 -9.33
CA THR A 68 13.93 -10.44 -8.43
C THR A 68 14.95 -9.67 -9.27
N PRO A 69 14.96 -8.32 -9.28
CA PRO A 69 16.17 -7.63 -9.67
C PRO A 69 17.23 -8.05 -8.64
N ASN A 70 18.10 -8.95 -9.06
CA ASN A 70 19.23 -9.41 -8.28
C ASN A 70 20.09 -8.21 -7.88
N SER A 71 20.65 -8.32 -6.67
CA SER A 71 21.47 -7.35 -5.94
C SER A 71 22.61 -6.73 -6.72
#